data_AF-A0A7X8W296-F1
#
_entry.id   AF-A0A7X8W296-F1
#
_cell.length_a   1.000
_cell.length_b   1.000
_cell.length_c   1.000
_cell.angle_alpha   90.00
_cell.angle_beta   90.00
_cell.angle_gamma   90.00
#
_symmetry.space_group_name_H-M   'P 1'
#
loop_
_entity.id
_entity.type
_entity.pdbx_description
1 polymer ?
#
loop_
_entity_poly.entity_id
_entity_poly.type
_entity_poly.pdbx_seq_one_letter_code
_entity_poly.pdbx_strand_id
1 'polypeptide(L)'
;MAINYDTTLILVNDVDITSEIDLHTPLDLIALENKYQCNRKDIIISTNGKKQYPSLVKFEGKNCYECKKVIGFEDIEKYKLVYSDYSKIVDSSAIVINPYEDLFAPREEADLIDFYTEIIAKDESEKDQKILSNFFENFNPIRKNSLLGKVLLNKDNQKIDLPSTLIFPFGVNPSQYEAVKNGLSNEFSIIEGPPGTGKTQTILNLIANLVLINKTVAVCSNNNSAIKNVVEKLKKYDCDDYVASLGNKDNIEDFFKALANKETKSLELVRCNITIEKYKAALKKYLEYGKVVYERAQLSEELYSFDKEYELYNDGKALELGQLFRKPNEEKARVLSLLFWLRETHVKNKFGFFDKLRLFFKYRLVRKCYKKDPNILVELLQNNFYELKQKELNNKIASLDNQLKEFDVDTLKQTI
;
A
#
# COMPACT_ATOMS: atom_id res chain seq x y z
N MET A 1 43.46 -22.07 -27.05
CA MET A 1 42.32 -21.97 -26.11
C MET A 1 41.57 -20.72 -26.51
N ALA A 2 40.26 -20.77 -26.77
CA ALA A 2 39.51 -19.56 -27.11
C ALA A 2 39.53 -18.62 -25.90
N ILE A 3 40.11 -17.43 -26.06
CA ILE A 3 40.27 -16.47 -24.97
C ILE A 3 38.95 -15.72 -24.84
N ASN A 4 38.51 -15.47 -23.60
CA ASN A 4 37.34 -14.64 -23.33
C ASN A 4 37.82 -13.38 -22.60
N TYR A 5 37.62 -12.19 -23.21
CA TYR A 5 37.95 -10.89 -22.59
C TYR A 5 37.31 -10.73 -21.20
N ASP A 6 36.18 -11.40 -20.95
CA ASP A 6 35.44 -11.26 -19.71
C ASP A 6 36.00 -12.05 -18.53
N THR A 7 36.90 -13.02 -18.78
CA THR A 7 37.45 -13.94 -17.78
C THR A 7 38.96 -14.15 -17.93
N THR A 8 39.62 -13.44 -18.85
CA THR A 8 41.06 -13.56 -19.08
C THR A 8 41.78 -12.26 -18.75
N LEU A 9 42.95 -12.38 -18.15
CA LEU A 9 43.90 -11.30 -17.94
C LEU A 9 45.26 -11.71 -18.49
N ILE A 10 45.84 -10.87 -19.34
CA ILE A 10 47.18 -11.05 -19.88
C ILE A 10 48.00 -9.81 -19.53
N LEU A 11 49.04 -10.03 -18.74
CA LEU A 11 49.97 -9.01 -18.31
C LEU A 11 51.33 -9.24 -18.95
N VAL A 12 51.91 -8.15 -19.45
CA VAL A 12 53.31 -8.11 -19.87
C VAL A 12 53.99 -6.96 -19.15
N ASN A 13 55.04 -7.26 -18.37
CA ASN A 13 55.68 -6.28 -17.49
C ASN A 13 54.66 -5.54 -16.59
N ASP A 14 53.71 -6.29 -16.01
CA ASP A 14 52.59 -5.77 -15.20
C ASP A 14 51.58 -4.84 -15.92
N VAL A 15 51.69 -4.68 -17.24
CA VAL A 15 50.74 -3.91 -18.05
C VAL A 15 49.67 -4.82 -18.66
N ASP A 16 48.40 -4.45 -18.51
CA ASP A 16 47.27 -5.15 -19.13
C ASP A 16 47.30 -4.99 -20.66
N ILE A 17 47.57 -6.08 -21.38
CA ILE A 17 47.52 -6.11 -22.84
C ILE A 17 46.37 -6.96 -23.37
N THR A 18 45.44 -7.36 -22.49
CA THR A 18 44.40 -8.33 -22.83
C THR A 18 43.62 -7.90 -24.08
N SER A 19 43.28 -6.61 -24.21
CA SER A 19 42.55 -6.04 -25.35
C SER A 19 43.34 -5.95 -26.67
N GLU A 20 44.65 -6.13 -26.63
CA GLU A 20 45.52 -6.05 -27.82
C GLU A 20 45.71 -7.41 -28.52
N ILE A 21 45.08 -8.47 -27.99
CA ILE A 21 45.29 -9.85 -28.40
C ILE A 21 44.03 -10.37 -29.11
N ASP A 22 44.21 -10.88 -30.33
CA ASP A 22 43.13 -11.47 -31.11
C ASP A 22 42.68 -12.83 -30.53
N LEU A 23 41.46 -12.85 -29.98
CA LEU A 23 40.84 -14.00 -29.30
C LEU A 23 40.65 -15.24 -30.19
N HIS A 24 40.69 -15.07 -31.52
CA HIS A 24 40.46 -16.15 -32.47
C HIS A 24 41.75 -16.92 -32.82
N THR A 25 42.90 -16.44 -32.35
CA THR A 25 44.20 -17.08 -32.57
C THR A 25 44.73 -17.75 -31.30
N PRO A 26 45.35 -18.94 -31.40
CA PRO A 26 46.06 -19.52 -30.26
C PRO A 26 47.15 -18.56 -29.80
N LEU A 27 47.20 -18.31 -28.48
CA LEU A 27 48.20 -17.43 -27.88
C LEU A 27 49.62 -17.96 -28.16
N ASP A 28 50.41 -17.19 -28.91
CA ASP A 28 51.81 -17.49 -29.17
C ASP A 28 52.71 -16.67 -28.23
N LEU A 29 53.27 -17.35 -27.22
CA LEU A 29 54.14 -16.74 -26.23
C LEU A 29 55.44 -16.22 -26.83
N ILE A 30 55.98 -16.89 -27.86
CA ILE A 30 57.23 -16.47 -28.51
C ILE A 30 56.97 -15.20 -29.32
N ALA A 31 55.80 -15.08 -29.95
CA ALA A 31 55.39 -13.85 -30.61
C ALA A 31 55.23 -12.67 -29.64
N LEU A 32 54.69 -12.91 -28.43
CA LEU A 32 54.57 -11.89 -27.37
C LEU A 32 55.94 -11.46 -26.82
N GLU A 33 56.84 -12.40 -26.53
CA GLU A 33 58.21 -12.13 -26.08
C GLU A 33 58.94 -11.21 -27.08
N ASN A 34 58.83 -11.52 -28.38
CA ASN A 34 59.43 -10.73 -29.44
C ASN A 34 58.77 -9.35 -29.63
N LYS A 35 57.42 -9.29 -29.59
CA LYS A 35 56.66 -8.04 -29.80
C LYS A 35 56.90 -7.02 -28.69
N TYR A 36 56.92 -7.45 -27.43
CA TYR A 36 57.07 -6.57 -26.27
C TYR A 36 58.49 -6.55 -25.68
N GLN A 37 59.45 -7.22 -26.33
CA GLN A 37 60.85 -7.31 -25.89
C GLN A 37 60.98 -7.71 -24.41
N CYS A 38 60.30 -8.79 -24.03
CA CYS A 38 60.22 -9.25 -22.64
C CYS A 38 60.61 -10.74 -22.53
N ASN A 39 60.96 -11.18 -21.32
CA ASN A 39 61.22 -12.60 -21.07
C ASN A 39 59.92 -13.32 -20.73
N ARG A 40 59.92 -14.64 -20.88
CA ARG A 40 58.77 -15.48 -20.51
C ARG A 40 58.24 -15.28 -19.09
N LYS A 41 59.12 -14.91 -18.15
CA LYS A 41 58.78 -14.66 -16.74
C LYS A 41 57.98 -13.37 -16.54
N ASP A 42 58.05 -12.46 -17.50
CA ASP A 42 57.41 -11.16 -17.45
C ASP A 42 55.98 -11.21 -18.03
N ILE A 43 55.57 -12.39 -18.54
CA ILE A 43 54.24 -12.65 -19.10
C ILE A 43 53.42 -13.45 -18.08
N ILE A 44 52.34 -12.86 -17.58
CA ILE A 44 51.39 -13.51 -16.67
C ILE A 44 50.05 -13.66 -17.39
N ILE A 45 49.50 -14.87 -17.38
CA ILE A 45 48.20 -15.17 -18.00
C ILE A 45 47.32 -15.88 -16.98
N SER A 46 46.16 -15.32 -16.71
CA SER A 46 45.09 -15.98 -15.96
C SER A 46 43.83 -16.03 -16.80
N THR A 47 43.19 -17.20 -16.90
CA THR A 47 41.94 -17.42 -17.64
C THR A 47 40.75 -17.70 -16.70
N ASN A 48 40.96 -17.58 -15.38
CA ASN A 48 40.01 -17.97 -14.34
C ASN A 48 39.34 -16.74 -13.68
N GLY A 49 39.11 -15.68 -14.44
CA GLY A 49 38.51 -14.45 -13.91
C GLY A 49 37.09 -14.67 -13.38
N LYS A 50 36.89 -14.41 -12.08
CA LYS A 50 35.58 -14.44 -11.42
C LYS A 50 35.01 -13.03 -11.33
N LYS A 51 33.84 -12.81 -11.94
CA LYS A 51 33.13 -11.52 -11.85
C LYS A 51 32.68 -11.29 -10.40
N GLN A 52 32.90 -10.08 -9.89
CA GLN A 52 32.42 -9.62 -8.59
C GLN A 52 31.61 -8.34 -8.75
N TYR A 53 30.65 -8.12 -7.85
CA TYR A 53 29.83 -6.92 -7.88
C TYR A 53 30.64 -5.71 -7.38
N PRO A 54 30.79 -4.63 -8.16
CA PRO A 54 31.54 -3.43 -7.75
C PRO A 54 31.07 -2.81 -6.42
N SER A 55 29.77 -2.91 -6.12
CA SER A 55 29.14 -2.45 -4.89
C SER A 55 29.56 -3.23 -3.63
N LEU A 56 30.18 -4.40 -3.79
CA LEU A 56 30.70 -5.22 -2.70
C LEU A 56 32.20 -5.06 -2.52
N VAL A 57 32.86 -4.30 -3.40
CA VAL A 57 34.31 -4.19 -3.44
C VAL A 57 34.69 -2.79 -2.94
N LYS A 58 35.55 -2.74 -1.94
CA LYS A 58 36.22 -1.51 -1.53
C LYS A 58 37.66 -1.50 -2.00
N PHE A 59 38.04 -0.44 -2.70
CA PHE A 59 39.42 -0.14 -3.07
C PHE A 59 39.87 1.11 -2.31
N GLU A 60 40.99 1.03 -1.59
CA GLU A 60 41.52 2.14 -0.75
C GLU A 60 40.48 2.72 0.24
N GLY A 61 39.62 1.87 0.79
CA GLY A 61 38.58 2.26 1.75
C GLY A 61 37.32 2.89 1.14
N LYS A 62 37.28 3.12 -0.18
CA LYS A 62 36.11 3.60 -0.91
C LYS A 62 35.43 2.47 -1.67
N ASN A 63 34.10 2.49 -1.75
CA ASN A 63 33.36 1.53 -2.56
C ASN A 63 33.64 1.77 -4.04
N CYS A 64 33.82 0.70 -4.82
CA CYS A 64 34.13 0.75 -6.25
C CYS A 64 32.88 1.02 -7.12
N TYR A 65 32.01 1.96 -6.73
CA TYR A 65 30.76 2.22 -7.46
C TYR A 65 30.98 2.74 -8.88
N GLU A 66 32.07 3.46 -9.12
CA GLU A 66 32.46 3.97 -10.45
C GLU A 66 32.92 2.85 -11.41
N CYS A 67 33.20 1.65 -10.88
CA CYS A 67 33.54 0.51 -11.71
C CYS A 67 32.25 -0.09 -12.33
N LYS A 68 32.25 -0.27 -13.65
CA LYS A 68 31.23 -1.05 -14.35
C LYS A 68 31.33 -2.53 -13.97
N LYS A 69 32.56 -3.03 -13.79
CA LYS A 69 32.82 -4.44 -13.53
C LYS A 69 34.08 -4.61 -12.67
N VAL A 70 34.04 -5.56 -11.75
CA VAL A 70 35.22 -6.04 -11.03
C VAL A 70 35.44 -7.51 -11.39
N ILE A 71 36.67 -7.88 -11.70
CA ILE A 71 37.05 -9.26 -12.03
C ILE A 71 38.21 -9.66 -11.12
N GLY A 72 38.01 -10.68 -10.29
CA GLY A 72 39.05 -11.25 -9.44
C GLY A 72 39.77 -12.40 -10.15
N PHE A 73 41.09 -12.38 -10.10
CA PHE A 73 41.97 -13.43 -10.60
C PHE A 73 42.76 -13.97 -9.39
N GLU A 74 42.13 -14.90 -8.66
CA GLU A 74 42.66 -15.43 -7.39
C GLU A 74 43.99 -16.16 -7.57
N ASP A 75 44.20 -16.80 -8.73
CA ASP A 75 45.41 -17.54 -9.08
C ASP A 75 46.66 -16.66 -9.22
N ILE A 76 46.47 -15.36 -9.44
CA ILE A 76 47.53 -14.36 -9.57
C ILE A 76 47.37 -13.21 -8.58
N GLU A 77 46.50 -13.38 -7.57
CA GLU A 77 46.23 -12.41 -6.49
C GLU A 77 45.91 -10.98 -6.96
N LYS A 78 45.31 -10.83 -8.15
CA LYS A 78 45.03 -9.52 -8.78
C LYS A 78 43.55 -9.34 -9.09
N TYR A 79 43.13 -8.08 -9.09
CA TYR A 79 41.79 -7.65 -9.47
C TYR A 79 41.86 -6.66 -10.63
N LYS A 80 40.98 -6.83 -11.61
CA LYS A 80 40.75 -5.87 -12.69
C LYS A 80 39.49 -5.08 -12.41
N LEU A 81 39.67 -3.77 -12.19
CA LEU A 81 38.61 -2.77 -12.03
C LEU A 81 38.35 -2.14 -13.41
N VAL A 82 37.18 -2.37 -13.98
CA VAL A 82 36.80 -1.84 -15.31
C VAL A 82 35.88 -0.64 -15.13
N TYR A 83 36.29 0.52 -15.64
CA TYR A 83 35.55 1.77 -15.69
C TYR A 83 34.96 1.98 -17.08
N SER A 84 34.27 3.11 -17.31
CA SER A 84 33.71 3.44 -18.63
C SER A 84 34.75 3.51 -19.74
N ASP A 85 35.89 4.14 -19.46
CA ASP A 85 36.87 4.52 -20.49
C ASP A 85 38.23 3.83 -20.32
N TYR A 86 38.45 3.15 -19.19
CA TYR A 86 39.73 2.49 -18.88
C TYR A 86 39.55 1.32 -17.90
N SER A 87 40.61 0.53 -17.70
CA SER A 87 40.67 -0.46 -16.63
C SER A 87 41.94 -0.30 -15.80
N LYS A 88 41.84 -0.57 -14.50
CA LYS A 88 42.95 -0.55 -13.56
C LYS A 88 43.15 -1.92 -12.95
N ILE A 89 44.41 -2.34 -12.83
CA ILE A 89 44.78 -3.57 -12.13
C ILE A 89 45.28 -3.21 -10.75
N VAL A 90 44.84 -3.97 -9.76
CA VAL A 90 45.16 -3.74 -8.35
C VAL A 90 45.42 -5.08 -7.68
N ASP A 91 46.33 -5.08 -6.72
CA ASP A 91 46.61 -6.27 -5.91
C ASP A 91 45.45 -6.57 -4.95
N SER A 92 45.25 -7.85 -4.66
CA SER A 92 44.22 -8.32 -3.73
C SER A 92 44.33 -7.68 -2.35
N SER A 93 45.53 -7.30 -1.91
CA SER A 93 45.76 -6.60 -0.64
C SER A 93 45.14 -5.21 -0.57
N ALA A 94 44.89 -4.56 -1.72
CA ALA A 94 44.26 -3.24 -1.80
C ALA A 94 42.73 -3.31 -1.87
N ILE A 95 42.16 -4.52 -1.89
CA ILE A 95 40.75 -4.79 -2.08
C ILE A 95 40.15 -5.44 -0.82
N VAL A 96 39.01 -4.92 -0.38
CA VAL A 96 38.17 -5.55 0.66
C VAL A 96 36.83 -5.93 0.04
N ILE A 97 36.50 -7.22 0.04
CA ILE A 97 35.22 -7.72 -0.47
C ILE A 97 34.26 -7.88 0.70
N ASN A 98 33.04 -7.38 0.53
CA ASN A 98 31.96 -7.51 1.49
C ASN A 98 31.50 -8.98 1.53
N PRO A 99 31.61 -9.69 2.67
CA PRO A 99 31.34 -11.12 2.78
C PRO A 99 29.86 -11.50 2.63
N TYR A 100 28.97 -10.52 2.45
CA TYR A 100 27.53 -10.69 2.39
C TYR A 100 26.97 -10.68 0.95
N GLU A 101 27.76 -11.08 -0.05
CA GLU A 101 27.38 -11.11 -1.48
C GLU A 101 26.03 -11.79 -1.74
N ASP A 102 25.73 -12.88 -1.03
CA ASP A 102 24.47 -13.62 -1.14
C ASP A 102 23.23 -12.83 -0.69
N LEU A 103 23.39 -11.79 0.13
CA LEU A 103 22.31 -10.96 0.65
C LEU A 103 21.86 -9.86 -0.31
N PHE A 104 22.58 -9.62 -1.41
CA PHE A 104 22.35 -8.49 -2.33
C PHE A 104 21.91 -8.93 -3.73
N ALA A 105 20.92 -8.24 -4.31
CA ALA A 105 20.35 -8.62 -5.61
C ALA A 105 21.40 -8.52 -6.74
N PRO A 106 21.50 -9.52 -7.65
CA PRO A 106 22.37 -9.43 -8.82
C PRO A 106 21.99 -8.22 -9.68
N ARG A 107 22.99 -7.51 -10.21
CA ARG A 107 22.79 -6.28 -11.01
C ARG A 107 22.18 -6.52 -12.40
N GLU A 108 21.94 -7.75 -12.82
CA GLU A 108 21.37 -8.04 -14.15
C GLU A 108 19.90 -7.56 -14.31
N GLU A 109 19.25 -7.12 -13.23
CA GLU A 109 17.90 -6.53 -13.22
C GLU A 109 17.92 -5.00 -12.88
N ALA A 110 19.08 -4.33 -13.03
CA ALA A 110 19.29 -2.92 -12.68
C ALA A 110 18.76 -1.88 -13.69
N ASP A 111 18.07 -2.31 -14.75
CA ASP A 111 17.50 -1.41 -15.77
C ASP A 111 16.62 -0.32 -15.16
N LEU A 112 15.88 -0.63 -14.09
CA LEU A 112 14.95 0.31 -13.46
C LEU A 112 15.68 1.45 -12.72
N ILE A 113 16.78 1.15 -12.04
CA ILE A 113 17.54 2.14 -11.26
C ILE A 113 18.34 3.03 -12.18
N ASP A 114 18.98 2.44 -13.19
CA ASP A 114 19.71 3.19 -14.21
C ASP A 114 18.72 4.09 -14.99
N PHE A 115 17.52 3.58 -15.32
CA PHE A 115 16.44 4.38 -15.91
C PHE A 115 16.01 5.56 -15.03
N TYR A 116 15.76 5.36 -13.73
CA TYR A 116 15.41 6.46 -12.83
C TYR A 116 16.56 7.46 -12.66
N THR A 117 17.80 6.98 -12.59
CA THR A 117 19.00 7.82 -12.51
C THR A 117 19.14 8.69 -13.76
N GLU A 118 18.86 8.14 -14.95
CA GLU A 118 18.83 8.91 -16.21
C GLU A 118 17.70 9.95 -16.26
N ILE A 119 16.53 9.64 -15.70
CA ILE A 119 15.44 10.63 -15.60
C ILE A 119 15.84 11.79 -14.68
N ILE A 120 16.43 11.49 -13.52
CA ILE A 120 16.90 12.49 -12.56
C ILE A 120 18.00 13.36 -13.18
N ALA A 121 18.89 12.76 -13.98
CA ALA A 121 19.92 13.50 -14.71
C ALA A 121 19.34 14.49 -15.74
N LYS A 122 18.06 14.35 -16.12
CA LYS A 122 17.35 15.24 -17.05
C LYS A 122 16.44 16.26 -16.35
N ASP A 123 16.36 16.25 -15.02
CA ASP A 123 15.58 17.23 -14.26
C ASP A 123 16.30 18.60 -14.24
N GLU A 124 15.54 19.70 -14.33
CA GLU A 124 16.05 21.08 -14.42
C GLU A 124 16.42 21.66 -13.03
N SER A 125 15.93 21.05 -11.94
CA SER A 125 16.22 21.50 -10.57
C SER A 125 17.59 20.99 -10.08
N GLU A 126 18.63 21.82 -10.14
CA GLU A 126 19.99 21.46 -9.66
C GLU A 126 20.02 20.93 -8.21
N LYS A 127 19.15 21.46 -7.34
CA LYS A 127 19.10 21.10 -5.93
C LYS A 127 18.51 19.71 -5.73
N ASP A 128 17.39 19.40 -6.39
CA ASP A 128 16.72 18.11 -6.28
C ASP A 128 17.51 17.03 -6.99
N GLN A 129 18.10 17.37 -8.14
CA GLN A 129 19.01 16.50 -8.89
C GLN A 129 20.17 16.03 -8.02
N LYS A 130 20.82 16.94 -7.27
CA LYS A 130 21.95 16.59 -6.39
C LYS A 130 21.54 15.74 -5.17
N ILE A 131 20.34 15.93 -4.65
CA ILE A 131 19.81 15.13 -3.52
C ILE A 131 19.47 13.72 -4.00
N LEU A 132 18.76 13.63 -5.12
CA LEU A 132 18.32 12.36 -5.69
C LEU A 132 19.50 11.56 -6.26
N SER A 133 20.45 12.19 -6.96
CA SER A 133 21.66 11.52 -7.45
C SER A 133 22.44 10.91 -6.30
N ASN A 134 22.72 11.68 -5.23
CA ASN A 134 23.36 11.17 -4.03
C ASN A 134 22.56 10.03 -3.38
N PHE A 135 21.23 10.09 -3.39
CA PHE A 135 20.39 9.05 -2.81
C PHE A 135 20.49 7.74 -3.60
N PHE A 136 20.38 7.79 -4.94
CA PHE A 136 20.45 6.62 -5.82
C PHE A 136 21.87 6.04 -5.91
N GLU A 137 22.90 6.88 -5.89
CA GLU A 137 24.31 6.45 -5.81
C GLU A 137 24.59 5.67 -4.51
N ASN A 138 24.05 6.15 -3.38
CA ASN A 138 24.21 5.50 -2.08
C ASN A 138 23.23 4.33 -1.85
N PHE A 139 22.27 4.10 -2.74
CA PHE A 139 21.26 3.04 -2.59
C PHE A 139 21.82 1.63 -2.86
N ASN A 140 23.06 1.54 -3.35
CA ASN A 140 23.70 0.31 -3.75
C ASN A 140 24.69 -0.23 -2.71
N PRO A 141 24.67 -1.54 -2.38
CA PRO A 141 23.83 -2.59 -2.96
C PRO A 141 22.45 -2.81 -2.28
N ILE A 142 21.45 -3.21 -3.07
CA ILE A 142 20.08 -3.51 -2.57
C ILE A 142 20.01 -4.91 -1.99
N ARG A 143 19.52 -5.03 -0.75
CA ARG A 143 19.30 -6.32 -0.10
C ARG A 143 18.17 -7.10 -0.77
N LYS A 144 18.40 -8.37 -1.14
CA LYS A 144 17.40 -9.29 -1.73
C LYS A 144 16.12 -9.40 -0.89
N ASN A 145 16.27 -9.32 0.43
CA ASN A 145 15.18 -9.49 1.39
C ASN A 145 14.47 -8.17 1.74
N SER A 146 14.92 -7.03 1.20
CA SER A 146 14.20 -5.76 1.34
C SER A 146 12.96 -5.75 0.44
N LEU A 147 11.97 -4.90 0.75
CA LEU A 147 10.79 -4.72 -0.09
C LEU A 147 11.19 -4.35 -1.53
N LEU A 148 12.10 -3.37 -1.69
CA LEU A 148 12.60 -2.98 -3.01
C LEU A 148 13.30 -4.14 -3.72
N GLY A 149 14.15 -4.89 -3.00
CA GLY A 149 14.81 -6.06 -3.55
C GLY A 149 13.84 -7.14 -4.05
N LYS A 150 12.76 -7.40 -3.31
CA LYS A 150 11.73 -8.35 -3.74
C LYS A 150 10.96 -7.87 -4.97
N VAL A 151 10.61 -6.57 -5.01
CA VAL A 151 9.95 -5.95 -6.16
C VAL A 151 10.82 -6.04 -7.41
N LEU A 152 12.12 -5.71 -7.30
CA LEU A 152 13.06 -5.79 -8.42
C LEU A 152 13.27 -7.23 -8.92
N LEU A 153 13.41 -8.18 -7.99
CA LEU A 153 13.56 -9.61 -8.29
C LEU A 153 12.24 -10.30 -8.70
N ASN A 154 11.15 -9.52 -8.87
CA ASN A 154 9.80 -10.00 -9.17
C ASN A 154 9.35 -11.17 -8.27
N LYS A 155 9.71 -11.12 -6.99
CA LYS A 155 9.33 -12.12 -5.99
C LYS A 155 7.99 -11.77 -5.37
N ASP A 156 7.14 -12.79 -5.22
CA ASP A 156 5.84 -12.63 -4.58
C ASP A 156 5.96 -12.11 -3.15
N ASN A 157 5.07 -11.18 -2.80
CA ASN A 157 4.90 -10.72 -1.43
C ASN A 157 4.39 -11.88 -0.57
N GLN A 158 5.11 -12.19 0.50
CA GLN A 158 4.67 -13.21 1.44
C GLN A 158 3.65 -12.59 2.41
N LYS A 159 2.57 -13.32 2.68
CA LYS A 159 1.69 -12.97 3.80
C LYS A 159 2.45 -13.21 5.09
N ILE A 160 2.40 -12.21 5.96
CA ILE A 160 2.97 -12.27 7.30
C ILE A 160 1.89 -12.85 8.22
N ASP A 161 2.27 -13.81 9.05
CA ASP A 161 1.38 -14.35 10.07
C ASP A 161 0.95 -13.24 11.04
N LEU A 162 -0.35 -13.03 11.13
CA LEU A 162 -0.93 -12.07 12.04
C LEU A 162 -0.69 -12.49 13.49
N PRO A 163 -0.47 -11.53 14.41
CA PRO A 163 -0.49 -11.81 15.83
C PRO A 163 -1.80 -12.50 16.23
N SER A 164 -1.75 -13.41 17.20
CA SER A 164 -2.92 -14.15 17.68
C SER A 164 -4.04 -13.23 18.21
N THR A 165 -3.69 -12.00 18.59
CA THR A 165 -4.61 -10.98 19.08
C THR A 165 -4.15 -9.60 18.59
N LEU A 166 -5.07 -8.83 18.02
CA LEU A 166 -4.85 -7.43 17.65
C LEU A 166 -5.44 -6.50 18.72
N ILE A 167 -4.69 -5.45 19.09
CA ILE A 167 -5.10 -4.45 20.06
C ILE A 167 -5.50 -3.13 19.39
N PHE A 168 -6.49 -2.41 19.94
CA PHE A 168 -6.97 -1.14 19.39
C PHE A 168 -7.18 -0.05 20.46
N PRO A 169 -6.13 0.32 21.22
CA PRO A 169 -6.24 1.21 22.38
C PRO A 169 -6.64 2.65 22.01
N PHE A 170 -6.58 3.04 20.73
CA PHE A 170 -6.89 4.39 20.27
C PHE A 170 -8.28 4.53 19.61
N GLY A 171 -9.10 3.49 19.78
CA GLY A 171 -10.39 3.35 19.10
C GLY A 171 -10.24 2.89 17.64
N VAL A 172 -11.27 2.24 17.14
CA VAL A 172 -11.27 1.67 15.78
C VAL A 172 -12.68 1.62 15.22
N ASN A 173 -12.82 1.77 13.90
CA ASN A 173 -14.05 1.45 13.18
C ASN A 173 -13.81 0.25 12.23
N PRO A 174 -14.84 -0.34 11.61
CA PRO A 174 -14.67 -1.53 10.77
C PRO A 174 -13.67 -1.37 9.62
N SER A 175 -13.64 -0.22 8.93
CA SER A 175 -12.70 0.00 7.82
C SER A 175 -11.26 0.18 8.31
N GLN A 176 -11.06 0.88 9.43
CA GLN A 176 -9.76 1.02 10.08
C GLN A 176 -9.25 -0.32 10.63
N TYR A 177 -10.14 -1.18 11.14
CA TYR A 177 -9.78 -2.53 11.59
C TYR A 177 -9.19 -3.34 10.45
N GLU A 178 -9.86 -3.39 9.30
CA GLU A 178 -9.34 -4.09 8.11
C GLU A 178 -8.05 -3.43 7.60
N ALA A 179 -7.94 -2.09 7.66
CA ALA A 179 -6.71 -1.39 7.28
C ALA A 179 -5.51 -1.78 8.17
N VAL A 180 -5.68 -1.83 9.49
CA VAL A 180 -4.65 -2.26 10.43
C VAL A 180 -4.30 -3.73 10.22
N LYS A 181 -5.31 -4.59 10.10
CA LYS A 181 -5.13 -6.03 9.85
C LYS A 181 -4.33 -6.27 8.55
N ASN A 182 -4.71 -5.61 7.46
CA ASN A 182 -4.00 -5.71 6.19
C ASN A 182 -2.58 -5.15 6.30
N GLY A 183 -2.39 -4.02 7.02
CA GLY A 183 -1.06 -3.44 7.24
C GLY A 183 -0.11 -4.33 8.05
N LEU A 184 -0.64 -5.23 8.89
CA LEU A 184 0.15 -6.18 9.67
C LEU A 184 0.36 -7.52 8.96
N SER A 185 -0.52 -7.91 8.04
CA SER A 185 -0.45 -9.18 7.32
C SER A 185 0.33 -9.12 6.00
N ASN A 186 0.74 -7.95 5.55
CA ASN A 186 1.41 -7.75 4.27
C ASN A 186 2.71 -6.96 4.46
N GLU A 187 3.71 -7.26 3.64
CA GLU A 187 5.00 -6.54 3.64
C GLU A 187 4.88 -5.09 3.15
N PHE A 188 3.83 -4.80 2.37
CA PHE A 188 3.49 -3.47 1.87
C PHE A 188 1.97 -3.30 1.87
N SER A 189 1.49 -2.11 2.24
CA SER A 189 0.07 -1.78 2.25
C SER A 189 -0.14 -0.30 1.97
N ILE A 190 -1.10 0.00 1.11
CA ILE A 190 -1.58 1.35 0.85
C ILE A 190 -2.92 1.51 1.55
N ILE A 191 -2.99 2.45 2.49
CA ILE A 191 -4.22 2.76 3.22
C ILE A 191 -4.66 4.16 2.81
N GLU A 192 -5.77 4.22 2.09
CA GLU A 192 -6.40 5.50 1.74
C GLU A 192 -7.37 5.94 2.85
N GLY A 193 -7.31 7.21 3.20
CA GLY A 193 -8.21 7.81 4.17
C GLY A 193 -8.61 9.22 3.75
N PRO A 194 -9.90 9.49 3.46
CA PRO A 194 -10.41 10.84 3.24
C PRO A 194 -10.12 11.81 4.41
N PRO A 195 -10.28 13.13 4.25
CA PRO A 195 -10.12 14.07 5.37
C PRO A 195 -11.07 13.73 6.53
N GLY A 196 -10.59 13.80 7.76
CA GLY A 196 -11.39 13.54 8.96
C GLY A 196 -11.61 12.06 9.34
N THR A 197 -11.16 11.07 8.54
CA THR A 197 -11.45 9.64 8.78
C THR A 197 -10.53 8.94 9.79
N GLY A 198 -9.83 9.71 10.63
CA GLY A 198 -9.02 9.15 11.72
C GLY A 198 -7.70 8.51 11.28
N LYS A 199 -7.07 8.95 10.18
CA LYS A 199 -5.76 8.46 9.71
C LYS A 199 -4.72 8.29 10.83
N THR A 200 -4.60 9.30 11.70
CA THR A 200 -3.69 9.26 12.85
C THR A 200 -4.03 8.13 13.82
N GLN A 201 -5.31 7.82 14.06
CA GLN A 201 -5.70 6.69 14.91
C GLN A 201 -5.29 5.35 14.29
N THR A 202 -5.45 5.19 12.97
CA THR A 202 -4.98 4.00 12.25
C THR A 202 -3.46 3.82 12.41
N ILE A 203 -2.68 4.89 12.25
CA ILE A 203 -1.22 4.87 12.45
C ILE A 203 -0.88 4.44 13.89
N LEU A 204 -1.54 5.02 14.88
CA LEU A 204 -1.29 4.68 16.29
C LEU A 204 -1.64 3.22 16.60
N ASN A 205 -2.75 2.69 16.06
CA ASN A 205 -3.10 1.28 16.24
C ASN A 205 -2.10 0.34 15.54
N LEU A 206 -1.56 0.71 14.37
CA LEU A 206 -0.46 -0.04 13.75
C LEU A 206 0.78 -0.06 14.66
N ILE A 207 1.19 1.11 15.17
CA ILE A 207 2.33 1.22 16.09
C ILE A 207 2.11 0.34 17.33
N ALA A 208 0.94 0.42 17.97
CA ALA A 208 0.64 -0.38 19.16
C ALA A 208 0.79 -1.89 18.91
N ASN A 209 0.25 -2.40 17.81
CA ASN A 209 0.35 -3.82 17.47
C ASN A 209 1.78 -4.23 17.12
N LEU A 210 2.54 -3.40 16.39
CA LEU A 210 3.94 -3.69 16.04
C LEU A 210 4.85 -3.70 17.27
N VAL A 211 4.65 -2.75 18.19
CA VAL A 211 5.39 -2.68 19.45
C VAL A 211 5.06 -3.89 20.34
N LEU A 212 3.79 -4.32 20.38
CA LEU A 212 3.36 -5.51 21.14
C LEU A 212 4.09 -6.79 20.71
N ILE A 213 4.46 -6.90 19.43
CA ILE A 213 5.26 -8.01 18.89
C ILE A 213 6.76 -7.70 18.83
N ASN A 214 7.24 -6.78 19.67
CA ASN A 214 8.65 -6.39 19.82
C ASN A 214 9.31 -5.90 18.53
N LYS A 215 8.59 -5.16 17.68
CA LYS A 215 9.14 -4.50 16.49
C LYS A 215 9.44 -3.03 16.77
N THR A 216 10.48 -2.51 16.11
CA THR A 216 10.77 -1.09 16.04
C THR A 216 10.03 -0.46 14.86
N VAL A 217 9.44 0.72 15.09
CA VAL A 217 8.64 1.42 14.05
C VAL A 217 9.27 2.77 13.74
N ALA A 218 9.53 3.03 12.45
CA ALA A 218 9.89 4.35 11.97
C ALA A 218 8.67 5.00 11.31
N VAL A 219 8.30 6.20 11.77
CA VAL A 219 7.20 6.98 11.20
C VAL A 219 7.78 8.16 10.45
N CYS A 220 7.52 8.23 9.15
CA CYS A 220 8.06 9.27 8.28
C CYS A 220 6.91 10.05 7.60
N SER A 221 7.12 11.34 7.37
CA SER A 221 6.19 12.19 6.60
C SER A 221 6.97 13.34 5.98
N ASN A 222 6.51 13.83 4.83
CA ASN A 222 6.99 15.08 4.25
C ASN A 222 6.52 16.32 5.05
N ASN A 223 5.53 16.17 5.93
CA ASN A 223 4.95 17.25 6.71
C ASN A 223 5.25 17.06 8.20
N ASN A 224 6.09 17.93 8.75
CA ASN A 224 6.44 17.93 10.18
C ASN A 224 5.22 18.01 11.11
N SER A 225 4.13 18.68 10.69
CA SER A 225 2.90 18.74 11.49
C SER A 225 2.21 17.37 11.63
N ALA A 226 2.29 16.51 10.62
CA ALA A 226 1.73 15.16 10.68
C ALA A 226 2.46 14.29 11.71
N ILE A 227 3.78 14.42 11.79
CA ILE A 227 4.60 13.75 12.81
C ILE A 227 4.27 14.29 14.20
N LYS A 228 4.22 15.61 14.39
CA LYS A 228 3.84 16.23 15.67
C LYS A 228 2.49 15.74 16.17
N ASN A 229 1.48 15.64 15.31
CA ASN A 229 0.16 15.13 15.67
C ASN A 229 0.20 13.66 16.18
N VAL A 230 1.06 12.81 15.62
CA VAL A 230 1.25 11.44 16.10
C VAL A 230 1.90 11.45 17.49
N VAL A 231 2.96 12.24 17.66
CA VAL A 231 3.69 12.36 18.94
C VAL A 231 2.80 12.93 20.05
N GLU A 232 2.04 13.99 19.77
CA GLU A 232 1.09 14.60 20.72
C GLU A 232 0.02 13.62 21.16
N LYS A 233 -0.48 12.78 20.23
CA LYS A 233 -1.43 11.73 20.61
C LYS A 233 -0.77 10.66 21.46
N LEU A 234 0.43 10.19 21.14
CA LEU A 234 1.15 9.22 21.99
C LEU A 234 1.39 9.79 23.40
N LYS A 235 1.75 11.07 23.50
CA LYS A 235 1.92 11.78 24.77
C LYS A 235 0.63 11.83 25.59
N LYS A 236 -0.53 12.01 24.94
CA LYS A 236 -1.84 11.96 25.62
C LYS A 236 -2.11 10.61 26.31
N TYR A 237 -1.47 9.54 25.85
CA TYR A 237 -1.58 8.20 26.42
C TYR A 237 -0.31 7.78 27.19
N ASP A 238 0.54 8.74 27.59
CA ASP A 238 1.78 8.50 28.32
C ASP A 238 2.74 7.49 27.62
N CYS A 239 2.75 7.52 26.28
CA CYS A 239 3.58 6.65 25.44
C CYS A 239 4.71 7.41 24.70
N ASP A 240 4.89 8.71 24.94
CA ASP A 240 5.92 9.53 24.29
C ASP A 240 7.35 9.18 24.73
N ASP A 241 7.48 8.53 25.87
CA ASP A 241 8.73 8.04 26.45
C ASP A 241 9.53 7.11 25.52
N TYR A 242 8.84 6.43 24.62
CA TYR A 242 9.42 5.45 23.68
C TYR A 242 9.58 6.02 22.27
N VAL A 243 9.40 7.33 22.09
CA VAL A 243 9.40 7.98 20.78
C VAL A 243 10.63 8.89 20.64
N ALA A 244 11.52 8.54 19.72
CA ALA A 244 12.64 9.38 19.33
C ALA A 244 12.26 10.23 18.10
N SER A 245 12.22 11.55 18.25
CA SER A 245 11.98 12.47 17.13
C SER A 245 13.30 12.80 16.42
N LEU A 246 13.53 12.19 15.25
CA LEU A 246 14.75 12.37 14.46
C LEU A 246 14.68 13.64 13.58
N GLY A 247 15.84 14.15 13.14
CA GLY A 247 15.96 15.23 12.14
C GLY A 247 16.73 16.47 12.61
N ASN A 248 16.76 16.76 13.91
CA ASN A 248 17.65 17.75 14.51
C ASN A 248 18.56 17.07 15.55
N LYS A 249 19.86 17.43 15.57
CA LYS A 249 20.81 16.93 16.58
C LYS A 249 20.33 17.22 18.00
N ASP A 250 19.76 18.41 18.22
CA ASP A 250 19.24 18.79 19.54
C ASP A 250 18.12 17.85 19.99
N ASN A 251 17.21 17.46 19.09
CA ASN A 251 16.12 16.53 19.42
C ASN A 251 16.65 15.14 19.83
N ILE A 252 17.73 14.70 19.20
CA ILE A 252 18.38 13.41 19.51
C ILE A 252 19.04 13.49 20.90
N GLU A 253 19.78 14.57 21.16
CA GLU A 253 20.39 14.79 22.47
C GLU A 253 19.35 14.89 23.59
N ASP A 254 18.28 15.64 23.36
CA ASP A 254 17.20 15.82 24.33
C ASP A 254 16.49 14.49 24.63
N PHE A 255 16.28 13.63 23.62
CA PHE A 255 15.74 12.30 23.82
C PHE A 255 16.62 11.44 24.73
N PHE A 256 17.93 11.38 24.48
CA PHE A 256 18.85 10.59 25.30
C PHE A 256 19.01 11.17 26.72
N LYS A 257 19.02 12.50 26.88
CA LYS A 257 18.99 13.16 28.21
C LYS A 257 17.73 12.79 28.98
N ALA A 258 16.57 12.80 28.32
CA ALA A 258 15.29 12.43 28.94
C ALA A 258 15.26 10.95 29.35
N LEU A 259 15.89 10.07 28.57
CA LEU A 259 16.02 8.64 28.88
C LEU A 259 16.94 8.39 30.08
N ALA A 260 18.08 9.08 30.16
CA ALA A 260 19.06 8.92 31.23
C ALA A 260 18.54 9.40 32.60
N ASN A 261 17.69 10.43 32.60
CA ASN A 261 17.11 11.01 33.83
C ASN A 261 15.86 10.29 34.32
N LYS A 262 15.37 9.28 33.59
CA LYS A 262 14.24 8.47 34.04
C LYS A 262 14.77 7.33 34.89
N GLU A 263 14.43 7.35 36.17
CA GLU A 263 14.28 6.10 36.90
C GLU A 263 13.40 5.20 36.04
N THR A 264 13.88 4.00 35.76
CA THR A 264 13.07 2.96 35.12
C THR A 264 11.94 2.70 36.10
N LYS A 265 10.85 3.47 35.97
CA LYS A 265 9.55 3.03 36.46
C LYS A 265 9.39 1.71 35.77
N SER A 266 9.66 0.63 36.52
CA SER A 266 9.14 -0.68 36.17
C SER A 266 7.70 -0.38 35.80
N LEU A 267 7.34 -0.56 34.54
CA LEU A 267 5.96 -0.62 34.14
C LEU A 267 5.39 -1.66 35.09
N GLU A 268 4.76 -1.22 36.18
CA GLU A 268 3.92 -2.09 36.96
C GLU A 268 2.96 -2.58 35.90
N LEU A 269 3.14 -3.84 35.51
CA LEU A 269 2.20 -4.55 34.66
C LEU A 269 0.89 -4.41 35.39
N VAL A 270 0.11 -3.39 35.04
CA VAL A 270 -1.25 -3.23 35.49
C VAL A 270 -1.88 -4.49 34.97
N ARG A 271 -2.08 -5.45 35.86
CA ARG A 271 -2.70 -6.71 35.50
C ARG A 271 -4.10 -6.34 35.04
N CYS A 272 -4.29 -6.33 33.72
CA CYS A 272 -5.62 -6.22 33.16
C CYS A 272 -6.40 -7.44 33.66
N ASN A 273 -7.44 -7.20 34.45
CA ASN A 273 -8.38 -8.24 34.89
C ASN A 273 -9.26 -8.77 33.73
N ILE A 274 -8.87 -8.50 32.49
CA ILE A 274 -9.59 -8.85 31.28
C ILE A 274 -8.84 -9.99 30.61
N THR A 275 -9.52 -11.12 30.43
CA THR A 275 -8.99 -12.22 29.64
C THR A 275 -8.96 -11.83 28.16
N ILE A 276 -7.96 -12.35 27.43
CA ILE A 276 -7.84 -12.12 25.98
C ILE A 276 -9.14 -12.50 25.24
N GLU A 277 -9.81 -13.56 25.68
CA GLU A 277 -11.10 -13.98 25.09
C GLU A 277 -12.21 -12.95 25.31
N LYS A 278 -12.30 -12.38 26.53
CA LYS A 278 -13.28 -11.32 26.83
C LYS A 278 -13.02 -10.08 25.98
N TYR A 279 -11.75 -9.69 25.84
CA TYR A 279 -11.35 -8.58 24.96
C TYR A 279 -11.73 -8.86 23.50
N LYS A 280 -11.40 -10.05 22.96
CA LYS A 280 -11.75 -10.44 21.59
C LYS A 280 -13.25 -10.42 21.34
N ALA A 281 -14.04 -10.93 22.30
CA ALA A 281 -15.49 -10.93 22.21
C ALA A 281 -16.05 -9.49 22.23
N ALA A 282 -15.52 -8.62 23.09
CA ALA A 282 -15.91 -7.22 23.14
C ALA A 282 -15.56 -6.48 21.84
N LEU A 283 -14.32 -6.64 21.34
CA LEU A 283 -13.88 -6.05 20.07
C LEU A 283 -14.76 -6.50 18.91
N LYS A 284 -15.10 -7.78 18.83
CA LYS A 284 -16.01 -8.31 17.79
C LYS A 284 -17.38 -7.62 17.83
N LYS A 285 -18.00 -7.53 19.01
CA LYS A 285 -19.30 -6.84 19.19
C LYS A 285 -19.21 -5.35 18.86
N TYR A 286 -18.11 -4.69 19.23
CA TYR A 286 -17.91 -3.27 18.94
C TYR A 286 -17.75 -3.00 17.44
N LEU A 287 -17.06 -3.88 16.70
CA LEU A 287 -16.97 -3.81 15.24
C LEU A 287 -18.32 -4.08 14.57
N GLU A 288 -19.12 -5.00 15.12
CA GLU A 288 -20.48 -5.26 14.65
C GLU A 288 -21.38 -4.03 14.84
N TYR A 289 -21.38 -3.42 16.02
CA TYR A 289 -22.02 -2.13 16.27
C TYR A 289 -21.59 -1.08 15.23
N GLY A 290 -20.29 -0.95 14.97
CA GLY A 290 -19.76 -0.02 13.96
C GLY A 290 -20.29 -0.27 12.54
N LYS A 291 -20.54 -1.53 12.16
CA LYS A 291 -21.15 -1.87 10.86
C LYS A 291 -22.62 -1.45 10.80
N VAL A 292 -23.38 -1.71 11.86
CA VAL A 292 -24.80 -1.31 11.94
C VAL A 292 -24.94 0.21 11.89
N VAL A 293 -24.08 0.96 12.60
CA VAL A 293 -24.05 2.43 12.54
C VAL A 293 -23.77 2.93 11.13
N TYR A 294 -22.80 2.32 10.44
CA TYR A 294 -22.44 2.68 9.07
C TYR A 294 -23.60 2.43 8.10
N GLU A 295 -24.21 1.24 8.14
CA GLU A 295 -25.36 0.89 7.29
C GLU A 295 -26.55 1.83 7.53
N ARG A 296 -26.84 2.15 8.79
CA ARG A 296 -27.88 3.12 9.15
C ARG A 296 -27.60 4.50 8.54
N ALA A 297 -26.35 4.95 8.58
CA ALA A 297 -25.96 6.25 8.01
C ALA A 297 -26.15 6.27 6.49
N GLN A 298 -25.77 5.20 5.79
CA GLN A 298 -25.99 5.06 4.34
C GLN A 298 -27.47 5.10 3.97
N LEU A 299 -28.32 4.36 4.70
CA LEU A 299 -29.76 4.37 4.46
C LEU A 299 -30.40 5.73 4.78
N SER A 300 -29.88 6.44 5.79
CA SER A 300 -30.35 7.78 6.14
C SER A 300 -29.99 8.80 5.06
N GLU A 301 -28.79 8.70 4.48
CA GLU A 301 -28.37 9.52 3.34
C GLU A 301 -29.19 9.19 2.07
N GLU A 302 -29.44 7.91 1.81
CA GLU A 302 -30.33 7.49 0.71
C GLU A 302 -31.74 8.06 0.91
N LEU A 303 -32.30 7.97 2.12
CA LEU A 303 -33.62 8.53 2.43
C LEU A 303 -33.63 10.05 2.24
N TYR A 304 -32.63 10.76 2.75
CA TYR A 304 -32.53 12.22 2.60
C TYR A 304 -32.46 12.66 1.14
N SER A 305 -31.61 12.02 0.34
CA SER A 305 -31.50 12.32 -1.09
C SER A 305 -32.80 12.02 -1.83
N PHE A 306 -33.46 10.92 -1.47
CA PHE A 306 -34.74 10.53 -2.05
C PHE A 306 -35.89 11.47 -1.65
N ASP A 307 -35.91 11.95 -0.41
CA ASP A 307 -36.89 12.93 0.07
C ASP A 307 -36.74 14.25 -0.69
N LYS A 308 -35.49 14.69 -0.95
CA LYS A 308 -35.22 15.87 -1.77
C LYS A 308 -35.68 15.71 -3.22
N GLU A 309 -35.44 14.54 -3.82
CA GLU A 309 -35.95 14.21 -5.15
C GLU A 309 -37.49 14.27 -5.18
N TYR A 310 -38.14 13.72 -4.15
CA TYR A 310 -39.59 13.71 -4.04
C TYR A 310 -40.20 15.10 -3.85
N GLU A 311 -39.58 15.95 -3.02
CA GLU A 311 -39.97 17.35 -2.84
C GLU A 311 -39.97 18.10 -4.18
N LEU A 312 -38.90 17.95 -4.98
CA LEU A 312 -38.79 18.56 -6.31
C LEU A 312 -39.83 18.02 -7.29
N TYR A 313 -40.12 16.72 -7.22
CA TYR A 313 -41.15 16.10 -8.05
C TYR A 313 -42.55 16.62 -7.72
N ASN A 314 -42.83 16.84 -6.44
CA ASN A 314 -44.14 17.25 -5.93
C ASN A 314 -44.40 18.76 -5.95
N ASP A 315 -43.41 19.59 -6.30
CA ASP A 315 -43.55 21.05 -6.31
C ASP A 315 -44.73 21.49 -7.21
N GLY A 316 -45.87 21.79 -6.58
CA GLY A 316 -47.12 22.18 -7.23
C GLY A 316 -48.06 21.04 -7.67
N LYS A 317 -47.75 19.75 -7.43
CA LYS A 317 -48.58 18.60 -7.85
C LYS A 317 -49.16 17.82 -6.67
N ALA A 318 -50.03 18.45 -5.87
CA ALA A 318 -50.79 17.77 -4.83
C ALA A 318 -51.93 16.93 -5.44
N LEU A 319 -51.60 15.78 -6.04
CA LEU A 319 -52.57 14.78 -6.46
C LEU A 319 -52.91 13.89 -5.26
N GLU A 320 -54.15 13.96 -4.76
CA GLU A 320 -54.62 13.06 -3.71
C GLU A 320 -54.49 11.59 -4.14
N LEU A 321 -53.64 10.85 -3.42
CA LEU A 321 -53.53 9.40 -3.51
C LEU A 321 -54.81 8.74 -2.98
N GLY A 322 -55.83 8.66 -3.83
CA GLY A 322 -56.94 7.74 -3.59
C GLY A 322 -56.47 6.28 -3.62
N GLN A 323 -57.35 5.34 -3.23
CA GLN A 323 -57.03 3.91 -3.29
C GLN A 323 -56.79 3.44 -4.74
N LEU A 324 -55.51 3.27 -5.12
CA LEU A 324 -55.11 2.81 -6.46
C LEU A 324 -55.23 1.29 -6.63
N PHE A 325 -55.00 0.53 -5.57
CA PHE A 325 -54.93 -0.93 -5.58
C PHE A 325 -56.05 -1.57 -4.75
N ARG A 326 -56.55 -2.73 -5.20
CA ARG A 326 -57.64 -3.47 -4.55
C ARG A 326 -57.30 -4.04 -3.17
N LYS A 327 -56.00 -4.15 -2.86
CA LYS A 327 -55.43 -4.45 -1.55
C LYS A 327 -54.25 -3.48 -1.34
N PRO A 328 -53.83 -3.20 -0.09
CA PRO A 328 -52.57 -2.50 0.15
C PRO A 328 -51.48 -3.18 -0.67
N ASN A 329 -50.95 -2.47 -1.66
CA ASN A 329 -49.92 -3.00 -2.52
C ASN A 329 -48.59 -2.63 -1.87
N GLU A 330 -47.99 -3.58 -1.16
CA GLU A 330 -46.73 -3.35 -0.44
C GLU A 330 -45.50 -3.58 -1.33
N GLU A 331 -45.69 -4.12 -2.54
CA GLU A 331 -44.60 -4.43 -3.45
C GLU A 331 -44.30 -3.28 -4.42
N LYS A 332 -43.29 -2.49 -4.07
CA LYS A 332 -42.64 -1.49 -4.92
C LYS A 332 -42.32 -2.01 -6.34
N ALA A 333 -41.84 -3.26 -6.45
CA ALA A 333 -41.52 -3.89 -7.74
C ALA A 333 -42.74 -3.97 -8.68
N ARG A 334 -43.93 -4.22 -8.13
CA ARG A 334 -45.18 -4.26 -8.90
C ARG A 334 -45.53 -2.88 -9.44
N VAL A 335 -45.38 -1.83 -8.61
CA VAL A 335 -45.63 -0.44 -9.03
C VAL A 335 -44.64 -0.02 -10.13
N LEU A 336 -43.36 -0.31 -9.96
CA LEU A 336 -42.32 -0.01 -10.96
C LEU A 336 -42.57 -0.74 -12.29
N SER A 337 -42.90 -2.03 -12.23
CA SER A 337 -43.22 -2.82 -13.44
C SER A 337 -44.51 -2.37 -14.15
N LEU A 338 -45.43 -1.71 -13.43
CA LEU A 338 -46.62 -1.09 -14.00
C LEU A 338 -46.28 0.26 -14.63
N LEU A 339 -45.50 1.10 -13.94
CA LEU A 339 -45.00 2.38 -14.45
C LEU A 339 -44.25 2.21 -15.76
N PHE A 340 -43.32 1.25 -15.81
CA PHE A 340 -42.57 0.91 -17.01
C PHE A 340 -43.51 0.51 -18.15
N TRP A 341 -44.43 -0.42 -17.89
CA TRP A 341 -45.38 -0.88 -18.89
C TRP A 341 -46.27 0.26 -19.42
N LEU A 342 -46.79 1.14 -18.55
CA LEU A 342 -47.60 2.29 -18.97
C LEU A 342 -46.82 3.27 -19.85
N ARG A 343 -45.55 3.54 -19.52
CA ARG A 343 -44.68 4.44 -20.29
C ARG A 343 -44.33 3.88 -21.66
N GLU A 344 -44.10 2.58 -21.78
CA GLU A 344 -43.76 1.96 -23.08
C GLU A 344 -44.96 1.78 -24.00
N THR A 345 -46.14 1.43 -23.47
CA THR A 345 -47.26 0.92 -24.30
C THR A 345 -48.34 1.95 -24.62
N HIS A 346 -48.49 3.03 -23.84
CA HIS A 346 -49.71 3.85 -23.89
C HIS A 346 -49.49 5.34 -24.20
N VAL A 347 -48.86 5.65 -25.33
CA VAL A 347 -48.77 7.02 -25.90
C VAL A 347 -50.12 7.54 -26.46
N LYS A 348 -51.16 6.70 -26.58
CA LYS A 348 -52.43 6.99 -27.32
C LYS A 348 -53.70 7.21 -26.46
N ASN A 349 -53.57 7.69 -25.23
CA ASN A 349 -54.63 8.26 -24.37
C ASN A 349 -55.79 7.34 -23.87
N LYS A 350 -55.95 6.06 -24.27
CA LYS A 350 -57.00 5.16 -23.72
C LYS A 350 -56.58 3.69 -23.56
N PHE A 351 -57.12 3.02 -22.54
CA PHE A 351 -56.94 1.59 -22.28
C PHE A 351 -57.91 0.71 -23.08
N GLY A 352 -57.37 -0.26 -23.81
CA GLY A 352 -58.13 -1.31 -24.49
C GLY A 352 -58.67 -2.39 -23.55
N PHE A 353 -59.36 -3.38 -24.11
CA PHE A 353 -59.95 -4.48 -23.33
C PHE A 353 -58.88 -5.36 -22.67
N PHE A 354 -57.86 -5.78 -23.42
CA PHE A 354 -56.75 -6.58 -22.90
C PHE A 354 -55.91 -5.83 -21.86
N ASP A 355 -55.75 -4.52 -22.02
CA ASP A 355 -55.06 -3.66 -21.04
C ASP A 355 -55.80 -3.65 -19.71
N LYS A 356 -57.12 -3.49 -19.73
CA LYS A 356 -57.96 -3.52 -18.52
C LYS A 356 -57.90 -4.87 -17.82
N LEU A 357 -57.88 -5.98 -18.56
CA LEU A 357 -57.68 -7.32 -17.99
C LEU A 357 -56.31 -7.43 -17.32
N ARG A 358 -55.24 -6.95 -17.96
CA ARG A 358 -53.89 -6.98 -17.40
C ARG A 358 -53.76 -6.10 -16.14
N LEU A 359 -54.29 -4.87 -16.18
CA LEU A 359 -54.36 -3.96 -15.03
C LEU A 359 -55.13 -4.57 -13.85
N PHE A 360 -56.20 -5.33 -14.15
CA PHE A 360 -56.94 -6.07 -13.15
C PHE A 360 -56.11 -7.24 -12.60
N PHE A 361 -55.79 -8.24 -13.40
CA PHE A 361 -55.23 -9.52 -12.91
C PHE A 361 -53.76 -9.42 -12.46
N LYS A 362 -52.89 -8.75 -13.24
CA LYS A 362 -51.44 -8.68 -12.95
C LYS A 362 -51.13 -7.62 -11.90
N TYR A 363 -51.70 -6.43 -12.07
CA TYR A 363 -51.32 -5.25 -11.28
C TYR A 363 -52.30 -4.90 -10.16
N ARG A 364 -53.47 -5.56 -10.09
CA ARG A 364 -54.46 -5.41 -9.02
C ARG A 364 -55.01 -3.98 -8.85
N LEU A 365 -54.96 -3.17 -9.91
CA LEU A 365 -55.55 -1.83 -9.88
C LEU A 365 -57.07 -1.88 -9.66
N VAL A 366 -57.59 -0.86 -8.99
CA VAL A 366 -59.03 -0.65 -8.88
C VAL A 366 -59.62 -0.22 -10.22
N ARG A 367 -60.87 -0.62 -10.49
CA ARG A 367 -61.55 -0.29 -11.76
C ARG A 367 -61.72 1.23 -11.99
N LYS A 368 -61.71 2.04 -10.92
CA LYS A 368 -61.78 3.50 -11.01
C LYS A 368 -60.58 4.09 -11.78
N CYS A 369 -59.41 3.45 -11.72
CA CYS A 369 -58.20 3.90 -12.42
C CYS A 369 -58.30 3.76 -13.94
N TYR A 370 -59.20 2.91 -14.47
CA TYR A 370 -59.30 2.65 -15.91
C TYR A 370 -59.94 3.81 -16.68
N LYS A 371 -60.57 4.75 -15.97
CA LYS A 371 -61.20 5.95 -16.52
C LYS A 371 -60.26 7.16 -16.49
N LYS A 372 -59.13 7.08 -15.78
CA LYS A 372 -58.14 8.16 -15.71
C LYS A 372 -57.30 8.19 -16.98
N ASP A 373 -56.82 9.37 -17.34
CA ASP A 373 -55.81 9.52 -18.38
C ASP A 373 -54.55 8.71 -18.00
N PRO A 374 -53.93 7.96 -18.93
CA PRO A 374 -52.72 7.20 -18.65
C PRO A 374 -51.59 8.03 -18.03
N ASN A 375 -51.42 9.30 -18.43
CA ASN A 375 -50.40 10.18 -17.87
C ASN A 375 -50.70 10.55 -16.41
N ILE A 376 -51.96 10.83 -16.09
CA ILE A 376 -52.39 11.06 -14.69
C ILE A 376 -52.20 9.79 -13.85
N LEU A 377 -52.46 8.61 -14.43
CA LEU A 377 -52.22 7.34 -13.75
C LEU A 377 -50.72 7.10 -13.51
N VAL A 378 -49.85 7.49 -14.45
CA VAL A 378 -48.40 7.45 -14.28
C VAL A 378 -47.98 8.35 -13.11
N GLU A 379 -48.46 9.60 -13.04
CA GLU A 379 -48.11 10.51 -11.93
C GLU A 379 -48.56 9.94 -10.56
N LEU A 380 -49.78 9.40 -10.47
CA LEU A 380 -50.27 8.77 -9.24
C LEU A 380 -49.46 7.54 -8.81
N LEU A 381 -49.03 6.73 -9.77
CA LEU A 381 -48.20 5.56 -9.50
C LEU A 381 -46.77 5.95 -9.14
N GLN A 382 -46.24 7.04 -9.70
CA GLN A 382 -44.95 7.59 -9.29
C GLN A 382 -45.03 8.08 -7.84
N ASN A 383 -46.05 8.84 -7.46
CA ASN A 383 -46.26 9.24 -6.07
C ASN A 383 -46.37 8.05 -5.13
N ASN A 384 -47.14 7.01 -5.51
CA ASN A 384 -47.23 5.79 -4.70
C ASN A 384 -45.88 5.06 -4.56
N PHE A 385 -45.05 5.07 -5.61
CA PHE A 385 -43.71 4.48 -5.54
C PHE A 385 -42.81 5.22 -4.54
N TYR A 386 -42.85 6.56 -4.54
CA TYR A 386 -42.10 7.37 -3.57
C TYR A 386 -42.50 7.04 -2.13
N GLU A 387 -43.80 7.05 -1.82
CA GLU A 387 -44.31 6.71 -0.48
C GLU A 387 -43.88 5.30 -0.04
N LEU A 388 -43.98 4.31 -0.93
CA LEU A 388 -43.57 2.94 -0.63
C LEU A 388 -42.06 2.82 -0.38
N LYS A 389 -41.23 3.52 -1.17
CA LYS A 389 -39.76 3.50 -0.98
C LYS A 389 -39.36 4.24 0.30
N GLN A 390 -39.98 5.37 0.63
CA GLN A 390 -39.77 6.06 1.92
C GLN A 390 -40.14 5.15 3.10
N LYS A 391 -41.31 4.50 3.04
CA LYS A 391 -41.74 3.54 4.07
C LYS A 391 -40.75 2.37 4.22
N GLU A 392 -40.25 1.84 3.11
CA GLU A 392 -39.25 0.77 3.10
C GLU A 392 -37.95 1.20 3.80
N LEU A 393 -37.39 2.36 3.42
CA LEU A 393 -36.16 2.89 4.01
C LEU A 393 -36.34 3.20 5.50
N ASN A 394 -37.44 3.84 5.88
CA ASN A 394 -37.77 4.13 7.28
C ASN A 394 -37.89 2.85 8.12
N ASN A 395 -38.54 1.79 7.60
CA ASN A 395 -38.63 0.51 8.30
C ASN A 395 -37.25 -0.15 8.48
N LYS A 396 -36.38 -0.08 7.48
CA LYS A 396 -35.00 -0.58 7.58
C LYS A 396 -34.20 0.20 8.63
N ILE A 397 -34.26 1.52 8.59
CA ILE A 397 -33.61 2.39 9.60
C ILE A 397 -34.13 2.08 11.00
N ALA A 398 -35.45 1.95 11.19
CA ALA A 398 -36.04 1.61 12.49
C ALA A 398 -35.60 0.22 13.00
N SER A 399 -35.44 -0.76 12.10
CA SER A 399 -34.89 -2.08 12.44
C SER A 399 -33.44 -1.96 12.93
N LEU A 400 -32.60 -1.19 12.24
CA LEU A 400 -31.22 -0.94 12.65
C LEU A 400 -31.15 -0.17 13.96
N ASP A 401 -32.01 0.83 14.17
CA ASP A 401 -32.10 1.58 15.43
C ASP A 401 -32.45 0.67 16.62
N ASN A 402 -33.31 -0.33 16.42
CA ASN A 402 -33.60 -1.32 17.45
C ASN A 402 -32.40 -2.23 17.72
N GLN A 403 -31.70 -2.68 16.68
CA GLN A 403 -30.45 -3.44 16.86
C GLN A 403 -29.40 -2.62 17.62
N LEU A 404 -29.25 -1.33 17.33
CA LEU A 404 -28.29 -0.45 18.00
C LEU A 404 -28.53 -0.32 19.51
N LYS A 405 -29.80 -0.40 19.96
CA LYS A 405 -30.16 -0.36 21.39
C LYS A 405 -29.74 -1.61 22.16
N GLU A 406 -29.48 -2.72 21.48
CA GLU A 406 -29.04 -3.97 22.12
C GLU A 406 -27.55 -3.94 22.48
N PHE A 407 -26.78 -3.00 21.92
CA PHE A 407 -25.34 -2.87 22.19
C PHE A 407 -25.07 -2.00 23.43
N ASP A 408 -24.41 -2.57 24.43
CA ASP A 408 -23.83 -1.81 25.54
C ASP A 408 -22.45 -1.24 25.16
N VAL A 409 -22.47 -0.13 24.42
CA VAL A 409 -21.27 0.47 23.81
C VAL A 409 -20.27 0.98 24.85
N ASP A 410 -20.74 1.51 25.99
CA ASP A 410 -19.86 2.05 27.02
C ASP A 410 -19.06 0.95 27.70
N THR A 411 -19.70 -0.17 28.04
CA THR A 411 -19.02 -1.36 28.57
C THR A 411 -18.05 -1.95 27.55
N LEU A 412 -18.41 -1.97 26.26
CA LEU A 412 -17.52 -2.45 25.20
C LEU A 412 -16.27 -1.56 25.08
N LYS A 413 -16.42 -0.23 25.08
CA LYS A 413 -15.30 0.73 25.01
C LYS A 413 -14.42 0.74 26.24
N GLN A 414 -14.94 0.39 27.42
CA GLN A 414 -14.12 0.23 28.63
C GLN A 414 -13.32 -1.08 28.61
N THR A 415 -13.82 -2.10 27.91
CA THR A 415 -13.16 -3.40 27.81
C THR A 415 -12.07 -3.42 26.73
N ILE A 416 -12.24 -2.64 25.67
CA ILE A 416 -11.30 -2.49 24.53
C ILE A 416 -10.31 -1.38 24.85
#